data_AF-A0A2G6D780-F1
#
_entry.id   AF-A0A2G6D780-F1
#
_cell.length_a   1.000
_cell.length_b   1.000
_cell.length_c   1.000
_cell.angle_alpha   90.00
_cell.angle_beta   90.00
_cell.angle_gamma   90.00
#
_symmetry.space_group_name_H-M   'P 1'
#
loop_
_entity.id
_entity.type
_entity.pdbx_description
1 polymer ?
#
loop_
_entity_poly.entity_id
_entity_poly.type
_entity_poly.pdbx_seq_one_letter_code
_entity_poly.pdbx_strand_id
1 'polypeptide(L)'
;MDKIIKGFVINGVLLIGMLFVASSANAAVWKAKNTWDERWENNYRAWVSRYWNDEFFMDEKKPLYYKFEHDCADAVYAMRLVFAYEHRLPFVINNPEKKNKYISNNMKKWDKLPEHRRVRKFMDYIAQVVSTSSLRKDTYPIAMNQIKPGDVYVAPGVHSYTIANITDAGVAEVVYSTTPKAARFMDQIESFPFYVPEDMKGFSDGYRRFIQPQNIKKPLNKQPGYSIEQFTISKAVRQNYVKFTDILSSALGKRRERPEEKSLRLMIALCQYANDRSVYVYDALWHLQKIRKSGRQCMNRREYDSYSTPSRDRRLKAFFNAVGQHHARTRAKAPNSQPKQWAEILFSPKEPTPAQKKQLNDFCMVQMSLGENYYMPLRDLRKSLYAGYVSSDPNAPLEYRWGIVPKKYKSPCKTY
;
A
#
# COMPACT_ATOMS: atom_id res chain seq x y z
N MET A 1 -8.02 64.96 -80.91
CA MET A 1 -8.89 65.67 -79.97
C MET A 1 -9.81 64.65 -79.32
N ASP A 2 -9.58 64.45 -78.02
CA ASP A 2 -10.58 64.21 -76.96
C ASP A 2 -11.38 62.90 -76.88
N LYS A 3 -10.96 62.04 -75.92
CA LYS A 3 -11.67 61.59 -74.68
C LYS A 3 -11.34 60.13 -74.36
N ILE A 4 -10.31 59.87 -73.56
CA ILE A 4 -10.35 59.65 -72.09
C ILE A 4 -11.43 58.62 -71.69
N ILE A 5 -11.02 57.36 -71.56
CA ILE A 5 -11.76 56.28 -70.90
C ILE A 5 -11.38 56.29 -69.41
N LYS A 6 -12.43 56.37 -68.57
CA LYS A 6 -12.37 56.47 -67.12
C LYS A 6 -11.73 55.23 -66.48
N GLY A 7 -10.69 55.45 -65.69
CA GLY A 7 -10.13 54.46 -64.77
C GLY A 7 -11.08 54.20 -63.60
N PHE A 8 -11.36 52.92 -63.35
CA PHE A 8 -12.10 52.46 -62.18
C PHE A 8 -11.12 52.33 -61.01
N VAL A 9 -11.44 53.02 -59.92
CA VAL A 9 -10.82 52.87 -58.60
C VAL A 9 -11.30 51.54 -58.01
N ILE A 10 -10.37 50.62 -57.73
CA ILE A 10 -10.57 49.59 -56.72
C ILE A 10 -9.36 49.66 -55.80
N ASN A 11 -9.53 50.39 -54.69
CA ASN A 11 -8.62 50.37 -53.56
C ASN A 11 -8.61 48.94 -52.99
N GLY A 12 -7.54 48.20 -53.31
CA GLY A 12 -7.25 46.90 -52.72
C GLY A 12 -6.90 47.06 -51.23
N VAL A 13 -7.90 46.91 -50.38
CA VAL A 13 -7.68 46.58 -48.96
C VAL A 13 -7.27 45.11 -48.92
N LEU A 14 -5.96 44.87 -48.99
CA LEU A 14 -5.36 43.54 -48.83
C LEU A 14 -5.23 43.24 -47.33
N LEU A 15 -6.37 43.09 -46.65
CA LEU A 15 -6.45 42.49 -45.32
C LEU A 15 -6.40 40.96 -45.50
N ILE A 16 -5.20 40.41 -45.69
CA ILE A 16 -4.98 38.98 -45.49
C ILE A 16 -5.11 38.76 -43.98
N GLY A 17 -6.34 38.45 -43.56
CA GLY A 17 -6.60 37.89 -42.25
C GLY A 17 -5.78 36.62 -42.12
N MET A 18 -4.73 36.67 -41.31
CA MET A 18 -4.18 35.50 -40.64
C MET A 18 -5.32 34.89 -39.84
N LEU A 19 -6.06 33.99 -40.49
CA LEU A 19 -6.85 32.96 -39.84
C LEU A 19 -5.86 32.16 -39.00
N PHE A 20 -5.62 32.62 -37.77
CA PHE A 20 -5.24 31.78 -36.66
C PHE A 20 -6.40 30.79 -36.48
N VAL A 21 -6.40 29.75 -37.32
CA VAL A 21 -7.03 28.48 -36.99
C VAL A 21 -6.24 28.00 -35.78
N ALA A 22 -6.67 28.46 -34.60
CA ALA A 22 -6.28 27.90 -33.33
C ALA A 22 -6.78 26.45 -33.37
N SER A 23 -5.96 25.58 -33.96
CA SER A 23 -6.10 24.16 -33.85
C SER A 23 -6.07 23.88 -32.37
N SER A 24 -7.24 23.64 -31.79
CA SER A 24 -7.38 23.13 -30.43
C SER A 24 -6.67 21.77 -30.40
N ALA A 25 -5.36 21.80 -30.21
CA ALA A 25 -4.51 20.64 -30.12
C ALA A 25 -4.87 19.95 -28.80
N ASN A 26 -5.93 19.13 -28.84
CA ASN A 26 -6.41 18.39 -27.68
C ASN A 26 -5.31 17.40 -27.27
N ALA A 27 -4.54 17.76 -26.26
CA ALA A 27 -3.35 17.04 -25.88
C ALA A 27 -3.64 16.02 -24.76
N ALA A 28 -3.24 14.75 -25.00
CA ALA A 28 -3.24 13.67 -24.02
C ALA A 28 -2.44 14.04 -22.75
N VAL A 29 -2.71 13.42 -21.60
CA VAL A 29 -1.98 13.66 -20.33
C VAL A 29 -0.47 13.68 -20.54
N TRP A 30 0.05 12.66 -21.24
CA TRP A 30 1.36 12.67 -21.88
C TRP A 30 1.33 11.82 -23.16
N LYS A 31 2.23 12.14 -24.11
CA LYS A 31 2.43 11.34 -25.32
C LYS A 31 3.34 10.14 -25.01
N ALA A 32 2.84 8.93 -25.22
CA ALA A 32 3.67 7.73 -25.16
C ALA A 32 4.62 7.70 -26.37
N LYS A 33 5.90 7.38 -26.12
CA LYS A 33 6.97 7.22 -27.11
C LYS A 33 7.54 5.80 -27.11
N ASN A 34 7.30 5.04 -26.04
CA ASN A 34 7.72 3.64 -25.87
C ASN A 34 6.49 2.74 -25.71
N THR A 35 6.69 1.43 -25.79
CA THR A 35 5.69 0.39 -25.53
C THR A 35 6.17 -0.56 -24.45
N TRP A 36 5.25 -1.14 -23.68
CA TRP A 36 5.61 -2.16 -22.70
C TRP A 36 6.06 -3.44 -23.40
N ASP A 37 7.23 -3.92 -23.01
CA ASP A 37 7.80 -5.21 -23.38
C ASP A 37 8.57 -5.77 -22.17
N GLU A 38 9.19 -6.94 -22.31
CA GLU A 38 9.96 -7.53 -21.21
C GLU A 38 11.13 -6.65 -20.75
N ARG A 39 11.77 -5.90 -21.67
CA ARG A 39 12.84 -4.97 -21.35
C ARG A 39 12.34 -3.87 -20.42
N TRP A 40 11.20 -3.25 -20.73
CA TRP A 40 10.60 -2.22 -19.88
C TRP A 40 10.03 -2.77 -18.58
N GLU A 41 9.54 -4.01 -18.54
CA GLU A 41 9.20 -4.67 -17.27
C GLU A 41 10.44 -4.89 -16.39
N ASN A 42 11.58 -5.25 -16.97
CA ASN A 42 12.84 -5.38 -16.23
C ASN A 42 13.36 -4.03 -15.73
N ASN A 43 13.27 -2.98 -16.55
CA ASN A 43 13.59 -1.62 -16.12
C ASN A 43 12.66 -1.14 -14.99
N TYR A 44 11.37 -1.48 -15.06
CA TYR A 44 10.40 -1.18 -14.01
C TYR A 44 10.76 -1.87 -12.70
N ARG A 45 11.08 -3.18 -12.73
CA ARG A 45 11.53 -3.93 -11.55
C ARG A 45 12.77 -3.30 -10.91
N ALA A 46 13.75 -2.92 -11.73
CA ALA A 46 14.97 -2.27 -11.26
C ALA A 46 14.70 -0.88 -10.67
N TRP A 47 13.79 -0.10 -11.29
CA TRP A 47 13.38 1.21 -10.79
C TRP A 47 12.66 1.09 -9.44
N VAL A 48 11.73 0.14 -9.30
CA VAL A 48 11.03 -0.09 -8.02
C VAL A 48 12.03 -0.43 -6.93
N SER A 49 12.96 -1.36 -7.20
CA SER A 49 13.97 -1.78 -6.21
C SER A 49 14.90 -0.65 -5.76
N ARG A 50 15.12 0.36 -6.61
CA ARG A 50 16.07 1.45 -6.35
C ARG A 50 15.42 2.72 -5.81
N TYR A 51 14.20 3.02 -6.23
CA TYR A 51 13.60 4.34 -6.02
C TYR A 51 12.27 4.29 -5.29
N TRP A 52 11.57 3.16 -5.22
CA TRP A 52 10.27 3.07 -4.56
C TRP A 52 10.44 2.72 -3.08
N ASN A 53 10.53 3.74 -2.24
CA ASN A 53 10.75 3.65 -0.79
C ASN A 53 9.73 4.48 0.00
N ASP A 54 9.78 4.38 1.32
CA ASP A 54 8.96 5.12 2.29
C ASP A 54 8.91 6.64 2.05
N GLU A 55 10.01 7.24 1.62
CA GLU A 55 10.12 8.69 1.41
C GLU A 55 9.62 9.18 0.04
N PHE A 56 9.26 8.30 -0.89
CA PHE A 56 9.06 8.66 -2.31
C PHE A 56 8.14 9.88 -2.52
N PHE A 57 7.02 9.96 -1.77
CA PHE A 57 6.05 11.06 -1.85
C PHE A 57 6.34 12.25 -0.94
N MET A 58 7.35 12.13 -0.08
CA MET A 58 7.81 13.19 0.83
C MET A 58 9.16 13.78 0.40
N ASP A 59 9.72 13.31 -0.72
CA ASP A 59 10.94 13.84 -1.32
C ASP A 59 10.70 15.17 -2.05
N GLU A 60 11.13 16.27 -1.45
CA GLU A 60 11.02 17.62 -2.01
C GLU A 60 11.75 17.81 -3.33
N LYS A 61 12.74 16.95 -3.64
CA LYS A 61 13.47 16.98 -4.91
C LYS A 61 12.63 16.45 -6.08
N LYS A 62 11.45 15.85 -5.80
CA LYS A 62 10.47 15.37 -6.79
C LYS A 62 9.18 16.20 -6.71
N PRO A 63 9.18 17.48 -7.11
CA PRO A 63 8.07 18.40 -6.87
C PRO A 63 6.73 17.97 -7.50
N LEU A 64 6.77 17.14 -8.55
CA LEU A 64 5.55 16.60 -9.16
C LEU A 64 4.81 15.61 -8.24
N TYR A 65 5.55 14.83 -7.44
CA TYR A 65 5.02 13.77 -6.59
C TYR A 65 5.01 14.15 -5.11
N TYR A 66 5.77 15.17 -4.72
CA TYR A 66 5.80 15.69 -3.37
C TYR A 66 4.40 15.98 -2.84
N LYS A 67 4.13 15.53 -1.61
CA LYS A 67 2.81 15.62 -0.94
C LYS A 67 1.67 15.12 -1.83
N PHE A 68 1.91 14.06 -2.59
CA PHE A 68 0.80 13.29 -3.17
C PHE A 68 0.02 12.66 -2.01
N GLU A 69 -1.27 12.96 -1.92
CA GLU A 69 -2.12 12.27 -0.96
C GLU A 69 -2.40 10.88 -1.51
N HIS A 70 -2.16 9.86 -0.70
CA HIS A 70 -2.31 8.47 -1.11
C HIS A 70 -2.87 7.61 0.04
N ASP A 71 -3.59 6.56 -0.34
CA ASP A 71 -3.81 5.37 0.48
C ASP A 71 -3.08 4.14 -0.09
N CYS A 72 -3.35 2.96 0.48
CA CYS A 72 -2.72 1.70 0.09
C CYS A 72 -2.85 1.36 -1.42
N ALA A 73 -3.98 1.67 -2.04
CA ALA A 73 -4.21 1.39 -3.46
C ALA A 73 -3.66 2.51 -4.34
N ASP A 74 -3.85 3.75 -3.90
CA ASP A 74 -3.35 4.93 -4.62
C ASP A 74 -1.83 4.85 -4.83
N ALA A 75 -1.09 4.47 -3.79
CA ALA A 75 0.36 4.29 -3.85
C ALA A 75 0.76 3.23 -4.91
N VAL A 76 0.04 2.09 -4.95
CA VAL A 76 0.29 1.02 -5.92
C VAL A 76 0.03 1.48 -7.37
N TYR A 77 -1.08 2.18 -7.63
CA TYR A 77 -1.34 2.71 -8.97
C TYR A 77 -0.36 3.82 -9.35
N ALA A 78 -0.01 4.68 -8.40
CA ALA A 78 0.96 5.75 -8.60
C ALA A 78 2.34 5.21 -8.96
N MET A 79 2.82 4.13 -8.31
CA MET A 79 4.07 3.46 -8.66
C MET A 79 4.15 3.15 -10.17
N ARG A 80 3.14 2.46 -10.70
CA ARG A 80 3.11 2.05 -12.12
C ARG A 80 2.94 3.25 -13.06
N LEU A 81 2.14 4.24 -12.65
CA LEU A 81 1.90 5.47 -13.41
C LEU A 81 3.15 6.32 -13.53
N VAL A 82 3.83 6.56 -12.42
CA VAL A 82 5.06 7.36 -12.33
C VAL A 82 6.10 6.80 -13.27
N PHE A 83 6.39 5.50 -13.18
CA PHE A 83 7.34 4.87 -14.08
C PHE A 83 6.90 5.00 -15.55
N ALA A 84 5.61 4.79 -15.84
CA ALA A 84 5.10 4.94 -17.19
C ALA A 84 5.26 6.37 -17.73
N TYR A 85 5.06 7.37 -16.90
CA TYR A 85 5.23 8.77 -17.26
C TYR A 85 6.70 9.12 -17.52
N GLU A 86 7.59 8.80 -16.58
CA GLU A 86 9.03 9.10 -16.66
C GLU A 86 9.68 8.45 -17.88
N HIS A 87 9.22 7.26 -18.26
CA HIS A 87 9.74 6.54 -19.41
C HIS A 87 8.85 6.61 -20.66
N ARG A 88 7.85 7.49 -20.68
CA ARG A 88 6.96 7.73 -21.83
C ARG A 88 6.30 6.45 -22.37
N LEU A 89 5.90 5.55 -21.48
CA LEU A 89 5.13 4.34 -21.76
C LEU A 89 3.61 4.64 -21.69
N PRO A 90 2.76 3.84 -22.33
CA PRO A 90 1.32 3.94 -22.15
C PRO A 90 0.93 3.50 -20.73
N PHE A 91 -0.11 4.11 -20.17
CA PHE A 91 -0.75 3.70 -18.93
C PHE A 91 -2.23 3.49 -19.19
N VAL A 92 -2.75 2.32 -18.81
CA VAL A 92 -4.16 1.96 -19.00
C VAL A 92 -4.62 1.09 -17.84
N ILE A 93 -5.77 1.44 -17.25
CA ILE A 93 -6.44 0.66 -16.22
C ILE A 93 -7.95 0.59 -16.54
N ASN A 94 -8.65 -0.39 -15.96
CA ASN A 94 -10.10 -0.47 -16.03
C ASN A 94 -10.72 0.73 -15.29
N ASN A 95 -11.79 1.29 -15.85
CA ASN A 95 -12.56 2.33 -15.17
C ASN A 95 -13.54 1.68 -14.17
N PRO A 96 -13.39 1.88 -12.85
CA PRO A 96 -14.27 1.25 -11.86
C PRO A 96 -15.71 1.78 -11.91
N GLU A 97 -15.90 3.02 -12.39
CA GLU A 97 -17.20 3.70 -12.51
C GLU A 97 -17.95 3.33 -13.80
N LYS A 98 -17.23 2.86 -14.83
CA LYS A 98 -17.79 2.59 -16.17
C LYS A 98 -17.34 1.24 -16.71
N LYS A 99 -18.29 0.28 -16.74
CA LYS A 99 -18.06 -1.07 -17.29
C LYS A 99 -17.50 -1.00 -18.72
N ASN A 100 -16.47 -1.82 -19.00
CA ASN A 100 -15.82 -1.92 -20.32
C ASN A 100 -15.20 -0.61 -20.85
N LYS A 101 -14.94 0.36 -19.98
CA LYS A 101 -14.18 1.57 -20.31
C LYS A 101 -12.86 1.58 -19.55
N TYR A 102 -11.91 2.34 -20.07
CA TYR A 102 -10.57 2.43 -19.52
C TYR A 102 -10.22 3.87 -19.14
N ILE A 103 -9.38 4.01 -18.12
CA ILE A 103 -8.69 5.24 -17.78
C ILE A 103 -7.28 5.11 -18.34
N SER A 104 -6.79 6.12 -19.08
CA SER A 104 -5.48 6.04 -19.71
C SER A 104 -4.81 7.40 -19.86
N ASN A 105 -3.51 7.39 -20.13
CA ASN A 105 -2.74 8.59 -20.41
C ASN A 105 -3.20 9.37 -21.65
N ASN A 106 -4.06 8.79 -22.50
CA ASN A 106 -4.64 9.44 -23.67
C ASN A 106 -5.85 10.34 -23.34
N MET A 107 -6.28 10.40 -22.08
CA MET A 107 -7.38 11.28 -21.67
C MET A 107 -7.04 12.76 -21.92
N LYS A 108 -8.04 13.51 -22.38
CA LYS A 108 -7.93 14.93 -22.75
C LYS A 108 -8.55 15.88 -21.71
N LYS A 109 -8.99 15.35 -20.57
CA LYS A 109 -9.72 16.09 -19.51
C LYS A 109 -8.98 17.34 -19.01
N TRP A 110 -7.65 17.39 -19.16
CA TRP A 110 -6.80 18.48 -18.69
C TRP A 110 -5.93 19.09 -19.80
N ASP A 111 -6.27 18.91 -21.07
CA ASP A 111 -5.46 19.34 -22.22
C ASP A 111 -5.05 20.83 -22.20
N LYS A 112 -5.84 21.69 -21.56
CA LYS A 112 -5.53 23.13 -21.34
C LYS A 112 -4.39 23.40 -20.35
N LEU A 113 -3.89 22.39 -19.63
CA LEU A 113 -2.83 22.53 -18.63
C LEU A 113 -1.46 22.12 -19.18
N PRO A 114 -0.34 22.67 -18.66
CA PRO A 114 0.99 22.15 -18.97
C PRO A 114 1.12 20.69 -18.50
N GLU A 115 1.97 19.91 -19.18
CA GLU A 115 2.08 18.46 -18.98
C GLU A 115 2.23 18.02 -17.52
N HIS A 116 3.14 18.62 -16.76
CA HIS A 116 3.34 18.27 -15.36
C HIS A 116 2.06 18.45 -14.52
N ARG A 117 1.26 19.49 -14.77
CA ARG A 117 -0.04 19.67 -14.11
C ARG A 117 -1.08 18.66 -14.57
N ARG A 118 -1.05 18.26 -15.84
CA ARG A 118 -1.93 17.19 -16.37
C ARG A 118 -1.65 15.86 -15.67
N VAL A 119 -0.38 15.51 -15.54
CA VAL A 119 0.05 14.29 -14.85
C VAL A 119 -0.39 14.32 -13.39
N ARG A 120 -0.16 15.42 -12.68
CA ARG A 120 -0.61 15.54 -11.29
C ARG A 120 -2.13 15.40 -11.16
N LYS A 121 -2.90 16.10 -12.00
CA LYS A 121 -4.37 15.97 -12.00
C LYS A 121 -4.86 14.58 -12.40
N PHE A 122 -4.12 13.88 -13.25
CA PHE A 122 -4.42 12.50 -13.61
C PHE A 122 -4.15 11.52 -12.46
N MET A 123 -3.05 11.71 -11.71
CA MET A 123 -2.78 10.96 -10.48
C MET A 123 -3.87 11.21 -9.44
N ASP A 124 -4.24 12.48 -9.20
CA ASP A 124 -5.31 12.84 -8.27
C ASP A 124 -6.65 12.19 -8.67
N TYR A 125 -6.96 12.17 -9.97
CA TYR A 125 -8.18 11.53 -10.50
C TYR A 125 -8.17 10.02 -10.31
N ILE A 126 -7.05 9.34 -10.61
CA ILE A 126 -6.93 7.90 -10.37
C ILE A 126 -7.16 7.59 -8.90
N ALA A 127 -6.50 8.33 -8.00
CA ALA A 127 -6.63 8.20 -6.55
C ALA A 127 -7.99 8.66 -5.98
N GLN A 128 -8.95 9.04 -6.83
CA GLN A 128 -10.34 9.29 -6.44
C GLN A 128 -11.27 8.15 -6.86
N VAL A 129 -10.93 7.41 -7.92
CA VAL A 129 -11.81 6.43 -8.55
C VAL A 129 -11.38 4.99 -8.33
N VAL A 130 -10.11 4.75 -7.99
CA VAL A 130 -9.58 3.41 -7.71
C VAL A 130 -9.67 3.06 -6.24
N SER A 131 -9.49 1.78 -5.94
CA SER A 131 -9.39 1.23 -4.59
C SER A 131 -8.67 -0.12 -4.67
N THR A 132 -8.43 -0.74 -3.52
CA THR A 132 -7.87 -2.11 -3.47
C THR A 132 -8.75 -3.12 -4.22
N SER A 133 -10.06 -2.87 -4.31
CA SER A 133 -11.00 -3.69 -5.08
C SER A 133 -10.85 -3.54 -6.59
N SER A 134 -10.28 -2.43 -7.08
CA SER A 134 -10.02 -2.20 -8.50
C SER A 134 -8.80 -2.99 -8.98
N LEU A 135 -7.79 -3.15 -8.12
CA LEU A 135 -6.53 -3.82 -8.46
C LEU A 135 -6.71 -5.22 -9.03
N ARG A 136 -7.70 -5.99 -8.56
CA ARG A 136 -7.98 -7.36 -9.07
C ARG A 136 -8.27 -7.42 -10.57
N LYS A 137 -8.73 -6.31 -11.16
CA LYS A 137 -9.05 -6.20 -12.60
C LYS A 137 -7.87 -5.71 -13.44
N ASP A 138 -6.94 -4.99 -12.82
CA ASP A 138 -5.76 -4.41 -13.47
C ASP A 138 -4.50 -5.24 -13.26
N THR A 139 -4.61 -6.31 -12.47
CA THR A 139 -3.53 -7.23 -12.13
C THR A 139 -4.00 -8.68 -12.22
N TYR A 140 -3.09 -9.62 -12.41
CA TYR A 140 -3.35 -11.05 -12.49
C TYR A 140 -2.45 -11.84 -11.51
N PRO A 141 -2.94 -12.97 -10.96
CA PRO A 141 -2.15 -13.77 -10.02
C PRO A 141 -0.98 -14.45 -10.72
N ILE A 142 0.13 -14.57 -10.00
CA ILE A 142 1.40 -15.13 -10.49
C ILE A 142 1.86 -16.31 -9.63
N ALA A 143 2.81 -17.08 -10.18
CA ALA A 143 3.44 -18.19 -9.48
C ALA A 143 4.33 -17.67 -8.34
N MET A 144 4.50 -18.46 -7.28
CA MET A 144 5.23 -18.03 -6.09
C MET A 144 6.69 -17.70 -6.41
N ASN A 145 7.36 -18.55 -7.19
CA ASN A 145 8.75 -18.35 -7.61
C ASN A 145 8.94 -17.23 -8.65
N GLN A 146 7.86 -16.63 -9.14
CA GLN A 146 7.90 -15.56 -10.14
C GLN A 146 7.66 -14.17 -9.56
N ILE A 147 7.41 -14.06 -8.26
CA ILE A 147 7.25 -12.77 -7.58
C ILE A 147 8.56 -12.00 -7.66
N LYS A 148 8.48 -10.73 -8.05
CA LYS A 148 9.60 -9.82 -8.27
C LYS A 148 9.25 -8.40 -7.81
N PRO A 149 10.26 -7.52 -7.63
CA PRO A 149 10.02 -6.10 -7.39
C PRO A 149 9.03 -5.48 -8.39
N GLY A 150 8.11 -4.66 -7.90
CA GLY A 150 7.04 -4.04 -8.70
C GLY A 150 5.80 -4.91 -8.91
N ASP A 151 5.84 -6.19 -8.53
CA ASP A 151 4.63 -6.96 -8.26
C ASP A 151 3.97 -6.47 -6.96
N VAL A 152 2.73 -6.89 -6.73
CA VAL A 152 1.92 -6.40 -5.61
C VAL A 152 1.24 -7.54 -4.89
N TYR A 153 1.01 -7.38 -3.59
CA TYR A 153 0.01 -8.17 -2.88
C TYR A 153 -1.29 -7.37 -2.80
N VAL A 154 -2.41 -8.01 -3.13
CA VAL A 154 -3.74 -7.37 -3.11
C VAL A 154 -4.64 -8.14 -2.15
N ALA A 155 -5.28 -7.43 -1.23
CA ALA A 155 -6.39 -7.90 -0.42
C ALA A 155 -7.60 -6.98 -0.70
N PRO A 156 -8.47 -7.33 -1.67
CA PRO A 156 -9.57 -6.46 -2.10
C PRO A 156 -10.45 -6.00 -0.93
N GLY A 157 -10.72 -4.69 -0.87
CA GLY A 157 -11.49 -4.06 0.20
C GLY A 157 -10.75 -3.92 1.54
N VAL A 158 -9.51 -4.39 1.63
CA VAL A 158 -8.73 -4.37 2.88
C VAL A 158 -7.41 -3.63 2.75
N HIS A 159 -6.52 -4.07 1.85
CA HIS A 159 -5.17 -3.49 1.76
C HIS A 159 -4.42 -3.90 0.48
N SER A 160 -3.28 -3.26 0.22
CA SER A 160 -2.34 -3.66 -0.82
C SER A 160 -0.91 -3.29 -0.46
N TYR A 161 0.03 -4.06 -0.98
CA TYR A 161 1.46 -3.89 -0.77
C TYR A 161 2.18 -3.91 -2.10
N THR A 162 3.21 -3.09 -2.24
CA THR A 162 4.20 -3.22 -3.30
C THR A 162 5.32 -4.12 -2.82
N ILE A 163 5.76 -5.07 -3.65
CA ILE A 163 7.02 -5.78 -3.42
C ILE A 163 8.14 -4.86 -3.90
N ALA A 164 8.92 -4.31 -2.99
CA ALA A 164 10.03 -3.41 -3.31
C ALA A 164 11.32 -4.19 -3.58
N ASN A 165 11.57 -5.25 -2.80
CA ASN A 165 12.76 -6.09 -2.94
C ASN A 165 12.48 -7.54 -2.48
N ILE A 166 13.43 -8.44 -2.75
CA ILE A 166 13.44 -9.81 -2.24
C ILE A 166 14.85 -10.13 -1.78
N THR A 167 15.03 -10.47 -0.51
CA THR A 167 16.33 -10.81 0.05
C THR A 167 16.85 -12.14 -0.50
N ASP A 168 18.14 -12.44 -0.33
CA ASP A 168 18.70 -13.73 -0.74
C ASP A 168 18.06 -14.93 -0.02
N ALA A 169 17.47 -14.70 1.16
CA ALA A 169 16.69 -15.70 1.90
C ALA A 169 15.23 -15.84 1.39
N GLY A 170 14.85 -15.09 0.35
CA GLY A 170 13.53 -15.13 -0.27
C GLY A 170 12.46 -14.34 0.51
N VAL A 171 12.87 -13.48 1.43
CA VAL A 171 11.94 -12.63 2.18
C VAL A 171 11.61 -11.40 1.34
N ALA A 172 10.32 -11.10 1.22
CA ALA A 172 9.88 -9.86 0.57
C ALA A 172 10.16 -8.64 1.46
N GLU A 173 10.66 -7.59 0.85
CA GLU A 173 10.60 -6.23 1.37
C GLU A 173 9.42 -5.53 0.72
N VAL A 174 8.53 -4.96 1.52
CA VAL A 174 7.31 -4.33 1.03
C VAL A 174 7.21 -2.87 1.40
N VAL A 175 6.67 -2.10 0.46
CA VAL A 175 6.32 -0.69 0.65
C VAL A 175 4.81 -0.54 0.47
N TYR A 176 4.16 0.13 1.41
CA TYR A 176 2.72 0.31 1.40
C TYR A 176 2.31 1.62 2.05
N SER A 177 1.07 2.03 1.77
CA SER A 177 0.41 3.13 2.47
C SER A 177 -0.87 2.59 3.11
N THR A 178 -1.68 3.44 3.71
CA THR A 178 -2.83 3.07 4.52
C THR A 178 -4.01 4.00 4.30
N THR A 179 -5.20 3.54 4.68
CA THR A 179 -6.38 4.40 4.83
C THR A 179 -6.36 5.14 6.18
N PRO A 180 -6.96 6.35 6.25
CA PRO A 180 -7.52 7.13 5.14
C PRO A 180 -6.42 7.72 4.23
N LYS A 181 -6.78 8.20 3.05
CA LYS A 181 -5.87 8.90 2.14
C LYS A 181 -5.27 10.15 2.81
N ALA A 182 -3.95 10.32 2.77
CA ALA A 182 -3.25 11.54 3.21
C ALA A 182 -1.85 11.67 2.58
N ALA A 183 -1.27 12.86 2.64
CA ALA A 183 0.15 13.07 2.29
C ALA A 183 1.02 12.63 3.48
N ARG A 184 1.78 11.56 3.31
CA ARG A 184 2.58 10.91 4.37
C ARG A 184 3.76 10.15 3.77
N PHE A 185 4.73 9.83 4.63
CA PHE A 185 5.67 8.74 4.37
C PHE A 185 4.89 7.43 4.22
N MET A 186 5.33 6.58 3.30
CA MET A 186 4.85 5.20 3.22
C MET A 186 5.52 4.36 4.31
N ASP A 187 4.99 3.18 4.58
CA ASP A 187 5.62 2.20 5.46
C ASP A 187 6.48 1.26 4.61
N GLN A 188 7.69 0.97 5.09
CA GLN A 188 8.61 0.02 4.48
C GLN A 188 9.04 -1.02 5.51
N ILE A 189 8.98 -2.29 5.13
CA ILE A 189 9.30 -3.40 6.04
C ILE A 189 9.82 -4.62 5.28
N GLU A 190 10.89 -5.22 5.79
CA GLU A 190 11.36 -6.53 5.36
C GLU A 190 10.48 -7.63 5.99
N SER A 191 9.28 -7.83 5.45
CA SER A 191 8.40 -8.93 5.82
C SER A 191 7.36 -9.18 4.73
N PHE A 192 6.86 -10.42 4.68
CA PHE A 192 5.72 -10.73 3.83
C PHE A 192 4.47 -9.96 4.28
N PRO A 193 3.64 -9.50 3.32
CA PRO A 193 2.26 -9.11 3.57
C PRO A 193 1.57 -10.11 4.51
N PHE A 194 0.96 -9.64 5.59
CA PHE A 194 0.34 -10.52 6.59
C PHE A 194 -1.03 -11.02 6.13
N TYR A 195 -1.04 -11.72 5.00
CA TYR A 195 -2.22 -12.25 4.36
C TYR A 195 -1.84 -13.54 3.63
N VAL A 196 -2.80 -14.45 3.58
CA VAL A 196 -2.72 -15.66 2.77
C VAL A 196 -3.88 -15.58 1.78
N PRO A 197 -3.72 -15.94 0.49
CA PRO A 197 -4.81 -15.85 -0.48
C PRO A 197 -6.02 -16.71 -0.06
N GLU A 198 -7.22 -16.14 -0.10
CA GLU A 198 -8.46 -16.76 0.36
C GLU A 198 -9.51 -16.91 -0.75
N ASP A 199 -9.47 -16.09 -1.82
CA ASP A 199 -10.47 -16.13 -2.89
C ASP A 199 -10.23 -17.28 -3.89
N MET A 200 -10.66 -18.48 -3.52
CA MET A 200 -10.53 -19.71 -4.32
C MET A 200 -11.42 -19.76 -5.56
N LYS A 201 -12.32 -18.77 -5.76
CA LYS A 201 -13.27 -18.75 -6.89
C LYS A 201 -12.90 -17.69 -7.91
N GLY A 202 -12.69 -16.46 -7.47
CA GLY A 202 -12.39 -15.32 -8.31
C GLY A 202 -10.89 -15.07 -8.47
N PHE A 203 -10.06 -15.68 -7.63
CA PHE A 203 -8.61 -15.44 -7.57
C PHE A 203 -8.30 -13.94 -7.56
N SER A 204 -9.01 -13.17 -6.73
CA SER A 204 -8.95 -11.71 -6.73
C SER A 204 -7.91 -11.11 -5.78
N ASP A 205 -7.44 -11.87 -4.81
CA ASP A 205 -6.41 -11.48 -3.86
C ASP A 205 -5.04 -12.15 -4.17
N GLY A 206 -4.09 -12.04 -3.24
CA GLY A 206 -2.78 -12.66 -3.33
C GLY A 206 -1.71 -11.81 -4.02
N TYR A 207 -0.60 -12.46 -4.42
CA TYR A 207 0.49 -11.85 -5.18
C TYR A 207 0.14 -11.76 -6.66
N ARG A 208 0.30 -10.58 -7.24
CA ARG A 208 -0.22 -10.25 -8.56
C ARG A 208 0.74 -9.34 -9.32
N ARG A 209 0.65 -9.40 -10.64
CA ARG A 209 1.40 -8.55 -11.57
C ARG A 209 0.44 -7.67 -12.36
N PHE A 210 0.85 -6.43 -12.64
CA PHE A 210 0.08 -5.54 -13.52
C PHE A 210 -0.11 -6.13 -14.91
N ILE A 211 -1.31 -5.99 -15.44
CA ILE A 211 -1.61 -6.29 -16.84
C ILE A 211 -0.95 -5.21 -17.70
N GLN A 212 -0.20 -5.63 -18.72
CA GLN A 212 0.36 -4.68 -19.68
C GLN A 212 -0.76 -3.99 -20.47
N PRO A 213 -0.64 -2.70 -20.82
CA PRO A 213 -1.67 -1.96 -21.54
C PRO A 213 -2.19 -2.64 -22.82
N GLN A 214 -1.30 -3.25 -23.62
CA GLN A 214 -1.69 -4.00 -24.82
C GLN A 214 -2.50 -5.27 -24.53
N ASN A 215 -2.42 -5.78 -23.31
CA ASN A 215 -3.09 -7.00 -22.86
C ASN A 215 -4.31 -6.71 -21.97
N ILE A 216 -4.68 -5.45 -21.71
CA ILE A 216 -5.77 -5.09 -20.76
C ILE A 216 -7.14 -5.69 -21.13
N LYS A 217 -7.34 -6.03 -22.41
CA LYS A 217 -8.54 -6.69 -22.92
C LYS A 217 -8.48 -8.21 -22.87
N LYS A 218 -7.30 -8.80 -22.68
CA LYS A 218 -7.14 -10.26 -22.62
C LYS A 218 -7.74 -10.79 -21.31
N PRO A 219 -8.42 -11.95 -21.34
CA PRO A 219 -8.82 -12.64 -20.12
C PRO A 219 -7.65 -12.87 -19.17
N LEU A 220 -7.89 -12.85 -17.84
CA LEU A 220 -6.83 -12.98 -16.83
C LEU A 220 -6.00 -14.26 -17.02
N ASN A 221 -6.65 -15.39 -17.32
CA ASN A 221 -6.00 -16.68 -17.54
C ASN A 221 -5.20 -16.78 -18.86
N LYS A 222 -5.23 -15.73 -19.69
CA LYS A 222 -4.42 -15.59 -20.91
C LYS A 222 -3.31 -14.56 -20.75
N GLN A 223 -3.12 -14.00 -19.56
CA GLN A 223 -2.00 -13.12 -19.28
C GLN A 223 -0.69 -13.95 -19.19
N PRO A 224 0.43 -13.44 -19.72
CA PRO A 224 1.70 -14.15 -19.66
C PRO A 224 2.16 -14.31 -18.21
N GLY A 225 2.39 -15.56 -17.77
CA GLY A 225 2.76 -15.85 -16.37
C GLY A 225 1.59 -15.94 -15.39
N TYR A 226 0.34 -15.99 -15.88
CA TYR A 226 -0.81 -16.28 -15.02
C TYR A 226 -0.64 -17.62 -14.30
N SER A 227 -0.84 -17.62 -12.98
CA SER A 227 -0.83 -18.85 -12.18
C SER A 227 -1.72 -18.71 -10.95
N ILE A 228 -2.38 -19.82 -10.59
CA ILE A 228 -3.17 -19.95 -9.36
C ILE A 228 -2.48 -20.77 -8.28
N GLU A 229 -1.20 -21.10 -8.45
CA GLU A 229 -0.39 -21.93 -7.54
C GLU A 229 -0.52 -21.50 -6.08
N GLN A 230 -0.44 -20.21 -5.81
CA GLN A 230 -0.54 -19.65 -4.46
C GLN A 230 -1.85 -20.00 -3.74
N PHE A 231 -2.95 -20.18 -4.47
CA PHE A 231 -4.25 -20.53 -3.91
C PHE A 231 -4.29 -22.02 -3.55
N THR A 232 -3.72 -22.87 -4.40
CA THR A 232 -3.56 -24.30 -4.10
C THR A 232 -2.72 -24.51 -2.84
N ILE A 233 -1.59 -23.79 -2.73
CA ILE A 233 -0.72 -23.84 -1.55
C ILE A 233 -1.43 -23.31 -0.32
N SER A 234 -2.11 -22.16 -0.42
CA SER A 234 -2.91 -21.58 0.67
C SER A 234 -3.92 -22.60 1.22
N LYS A 235 -4.66 -23.28 0.35
CA LYS A 235 -5.62 -24.31 0.73
C LYS A 235 -4.93 -25.49 1.40
N ALA A 236 -3.81 -25.97 0.86
CA ALA A 236 -3.05 -27.09 1.41
C ALA A 236 -2.52 -26.81 2.83
N VAL A 237 -2.12 -25.57 3.11
CA VAL A 237 -1.67 -25.16 4.45
C VAL A 237 -2.79 -24.66 5.36
N ARG A 238 -4.06 -24.77 4.94
CA ARG A 238 -5.25 -24.30 5.67
C ARG A 238 -5.11 -22.83 6.11
N GLN A 239 -4.68 -21.98 5.17
CA GLN A 239 -4.49 -20.55 5.39
C GLN A 239 -3.50 -20.22 6.53
N ASN A 240 -2.62 -21.16 6.91
CA ASN A 240 -1.63 -20.93 7.93
C ASN A 240 -0.52 -20.01 7.39
N TYR A 241 -0.52 -18.76 7.87
CA TYR A 241 0.44 -17.73 7.47
C TYR A 241 1.91 -18.16 7.57
N VAL A 242 2.31 -18.76 8.68
CA VAL A 242 3.71 -19.16 8.90
C VAL A 242 4.13 -20.22 7.89
N LYS A 243 3.30 -21.26 7.69
CA LYS A 243 3.59 -22.31 6.71
C LYS A 243 3.59 -21.77 5.28
N PHE A 244 2.65 -20.90 4.96
CA PHE A 244 2.55 -20.27 3.65
C PHE A 244 3.79 -19.44 3.32
N THR A 245 4.23 -18.60 4.26
CA THR A 245 5.42 -17.76 4.10
C THR A 245 6.73 -18.55 4.12
N ASP A 246 6.78 -19.69 4.81
CA ASP A 246 7.93 -20.62 4.73
C ASP A 246 8.09 -21.22 3.32
N ILE A 247 6.98 -21.64 2.70
CA ILE A 247 6.98 -22.16 1.32
C ILE A 247 7.36 -21.04 0.36
N LEU A 248 6.78 -19.85 0.53
CA LEU A 248 7.06 -18.71 -0.33
C LEU A 248 8.53 -18.25 -0.24
N SER A 249 9.08 -18.11 0.97
CA SER A 249 10.49 -17.79 1.17
C SER A 249 11.40 -18.83 0.52
N SER A 250 11.05 -20.12 0.63
CA SER A 250 11.81 -21.18 -0.03
C SER A 250 11.73 -21.13 -1.56
N ALA A 251 10.59 -20.71 -2.12
CA ALA A 251 10.41 -20.58 -3.56
C ALA A 251 11.14 -19.36 -4.15
N LEU A 252 11.36 -18.31 -3.35
CA LEU A 252 12.00 -17.06 -3.75
C LEU A 252 13.49 -17.00 -3.42
N GLY A 253 13.92 -17.69 -2.37
CA GLY A 253 15.26 -17.58 -1.82
C GLY A 253 16.31 -18.34 -2.63
N LYS A 254 17.49 -17.75 -2.74
CA LYS A 254 18.71 -18.44 -3.19
C LYS A 254 19.29 -19.33 -2.09
N ARG A 255 18.97 -19.01 -0.84
CA ARG A 255 19.33 -19.77 0.35
C ARG A 255 18.16 -19.83 1.32
N ARG A 256 18.26 -20.74 2.29
CA ARG A 256 17.33 -20.80 3.41
C ARG A 256 17.59 -19.66 4.41
N GLU A 257 16.52 -19.07 4.92
CA GLU A 257 16.57 -18.14 6.06
C GLU A 257 17.01 -18.88 7.34
N ARG A 258 17.99 -18.33 8.05
CA ARG A 258 18.46 -18.90 9.31
C ARG A 258 17.45 -18.64 10.44
N PRO A 259 17.37 -19.52 11.46
CA PRO A 259 16.41 -19.34 12.56
C PRO A 259 16.51 -17.98 13.27
N GLU A 260 17.73 -17.47 13.46
CA GLU A 260 17.99 -16.18 14.10
C GLU A 260 17.61 -14.98 13.20
N GLU A 261 17.81 -15.08 11.88
CA GLU A 261 17.37 -14.07 10.91
C GLU A 261 15.84 -13.97 10.93
N LYS A 262 15.16 -15.12 10.89
CA LYS A 262 13.70 -15.17 10.98
C LYS A 262 13.18 -14.62 12.30
N SER A 263 13.85 -14.93 13.42
CA SER A 263 13.49 -14.37 14.73
C SER A 263 13.64 -12.85 14.74
N LEU A 264 14.75 -12.32 14.24
CA LEU A 264 14.99 -10.87 14.15
C LEU A 264 13.89 -10.21 13.31
N ARG A 265 13.66 -10.72 12.11
CA ARG A 265 12.66 -10.19 11.19
C ARG A 265 11.25 -10.19 11.77
N LEU A 266 10.81 -11.31 12.36
CA LEU A 266 9.49 -11.39 12.97
C LEU A 266 9.34 -10.46 14.17
N MET A 267 10.40 -10.26 14.96
CA MET A 267 10.41 -9.31 16.07
C MET A 267 10.35 -7.85 15.58
N ILE A 268 11.14 -7.48 14.58
CA ILE A 268 11.11 -6.14 13.95
C ILE A 268 9.71 -5.88 13.39
N ALA A 269 9.18 -6.83 12.63
CA ALA A 269 7.83 -6.72 12.08
C ALA A 269 6.79 -6.53 13.18
N LEU A 270 6.81 -7.36 14.23
CA LEU A 270 5.90 -7.21 15.35
C LEU A 270 6.00 -5.82 16.00
N CYS A 271 7.21 -5.30 16.19
CA CYS A 271 7.39 -3.98 16.78
C CYS A 271 6.86 -2.86 15.90
N GLN A 272 7.14 -2.91 14.59
CA GLN A 272 6.65 -1.94 13.63
C GLN A 272 5.12 -1.97 13.56
N TYR A 273 4.50 -3.14 13.38
CA TYR A 273 3.03 -3.26 13.37
C TYR A 273 2.38 -2.81 14.70
N ALA A 274 3.05 -2.97 15.83
CA ALA A 274 2.58 -2.45 17.10
C ALA A 274 2.67 -0.91 17.16
N ASN A 275 3.72 -0.31 16.62
CA ASN A 275 3.92 1.14 16.59
C ASN A 275 3.09 1.83 15.50
N ASP A 276 2.92 1.24 14.32
CA ASP A 276 2.04 1.76 13.25
C ASP A 276 0.61 1.94 13.77
N ARG A 277 0.19 1.08 14.72
CA ARG A 277 -1.11 1.19 15.39
C ARG A 277 -1.32 2.57 16.04
N SER A 278 -0.26 3.22 16.52
CA SER A 278 -0.31 4.53 17.16
C SER A 278 -0.81 5.62 16.25
N VAL A 279 -0.35 5.63 14.99
CA VAL A 279 -0.77 6.59 13.98
C VAL A 279 -2.29 6.50 13.77
N TYR A 280 -2.83 5.29 13.65
CA TYR A 280 -4.26 5.08 13.43
C TYR A 280 -5.12 5.43 14.64
N VAL A 281 -4.65 5.07 15.84
CA VAL A 281 -5.36 5.43 17.07
C VAL A 281 -5.38 6.95 17.23
N TYR A 282 -4.25 7.60 16.97
CA TYR A 282 -4.13 9.04 17.03
C TYR A 282 -5.02 9.74 15.99
N ASP A 283 -4.96 9.34 14.72
CA ASP A 283 -5.80 9.89 13.65
C ASP A 283 -7.30 9.77 13.99
N ALA A 284 -7.71 8.62 14.52
CA ALA A 284 -9.08 8.40 14.96
C ALA A 284 -9.49 9.33 16.11
N LEU A 285 -8.62 9.50 17.12
CA LEU A 285 -8.88 10.38 18.25
C LEU A 285 -8.92 11.85 17.83
N TRP A 286 -8.03 12.26 16.92
CA TRP A 286 -8.02 13.61 16.35
C TRP A 286 -9.29 13.90 15.55
N HIS A 287 -9.71 12.97 14.69
CA HIS A 287 -10.97 13.10 13.95
C HIS A 287 -12.19 13.13 14.88
N LEU A 288 -12.20 12.29 15.92
CA LEU A 288 -13.23 12.29 16.95
C LEU A 288 -13.32 13.64 17.68
N GLN A 289 -12.18 14.24 18.01
CA GLN A 289 -12.12 15.57 18.61
C GLN A 289 -12.69 16.63 17.65
N LYS A 290 -12.36 16.55 16.36
CA LYS A 290 -12.85 17.46 15.33
C LYS A 290 -14.38 17.41 15.20
N ILE A 291 -14.99 16.22 15.13
CA ILE A 291 -16.44 16.11 15.00
C ILE A 291 -17.19 16.54 16.28
N ARG A 292 -16.57 16.34 17.45
CA ARG A 292 -17.11 16.81 18.74
C ARG A 292 -17.14 18.32 18.83
N LYS A 293 -16.10 18.99 18.33
CA LYS A 293 -16.08 20.46 18.20
C LYS A 293 -17.17 21.00 17.28
N SER A 294 -17.64 20.20 16.31
CA SER A 294 -18.78 20.54 15.44
C SER A 294 -20.14 20.02 15.96
N GLY A 295 -20.24 19.65 17.24
CA GLY A 295 -21.49 19.23 17.90
C GLY A 295 -21.89 17.75 17.73
N ARG A 296 -21.14 16.95 16.95
CA ARG A 296 -21.41 15.51 16.78
C ARG A 296 -20.66 14.69 17.82
N GLN A 297 -21.34 13.78 18.51
CA GLN A 297 -20.69 12.93 19.53
C GLN A 297 -20.03 11.66 18.97
N CYS A 298 -20.57 11.12 17.88
CA CYS A 298 -20.21 9.80 17.36
C CYS A 298 -19.81 9.85 15.88
N MET A 299 -18.86 8.98 15.52
CA MET A 299 -18.54 8.70 14.13
C MET A 299 -19.73 8.04 13.43
N ASN A 300 -19.96 8.41 12.16
CA ASN A 300 -20.91 7.72 11.29
C ASN A 300 -20.29 6.43 10.72
N ARG A 301 -21.06 5.65 9.97
CA ARG A 301 -20.59 4.37 9.41
C ARG A 301 -19.29 4.50 8.60
N ARG A 302 -19.22 5.47 7.68
CA ARG A 302 -18.05 5.66 6.80
C ARG A 302 -16.80 6.04 7.60
N GLU A 303 -16.96 6.93 8.57
CA GLU A 303 -15.88 7.32 9.47
C GLU A 303 -15.45 6.14 10.35
N TYR A 304 -16.40 5.39 10.90
CA TYR A 304 -16.13 4.20 11.70
C TYR A 304 -15.32 3.15 10.91
N ASP A 305 -15.73 2.87 9.68
CA ASP A 305 -15.03 1.95 8.77
C ASP A 305 -13.61 2.45 8.47
N SER A 306 -13.40 3.76 8.41
CA SER A 306 -12.10 4.37 8.12
C SER A 306 -11.14 4.39 9.31
N TYR A 307 -11.66 4.57 10.53
CA TYR A 307 -10.86 4.83 11.74
C TYR A 307 -10.81 3.65 12.73
N SER A 308 -11.64 2.63 12.54
CA SER A 308 -11.60 1.42 13.36
C SER A 308 -10.37 0.56 13.07
N THR A 309 -9.95 -0.28 14.03
CA THR A 309 -8.75 -1.12 13.89
C THR A 309 -8.96 -2.64 13.98
N PRO A 310 -10.15 -3.24 13.72
CA PRO A 310 -10.37 -4.67 14.01
C PRO A 310 -9.48 -5.60 13.17
N SER A 311 -9.26 -5.26 11.89
CA SER A 311 -8.35 -6.01 11.01
C SER A 311 -6.89 -5.90 11.48
N ARG A 312 -6.48 -4.71 11.92
CA ARG A 312 -5.13 -4.45 12.44
C ARG A 312 -4.88 -5.18 13.76
N ASP A 313 -5.84 -5.14 14.68
CA ASP A 313 -5.75 -5.83 15.99
C ASP A 313 -5.70 -7.35 15.81
N ARG A 314 -6.49 -7.90 14.87
CA ARG A 314 -6.42 -9.31 14.48
C ARG A 314 -5.04 -9.67 13.90
N ARG A 315 -4.49 -8.81 13.04
CA ARG A 315 -3.15 -8.98 12.44
C ARG A 315 -2.06 -8.94 13.49
N LEU A 316 -2.10 -7.96 14.40
CA LEU A 316 -1.13 -7.85 15.49
C LEU A 316 -1.14 -9.11 16.36
N LYS A 317 -2.33 -9.62 16.71
CA LYS A 317 -2.47 -10.89 17.44
C LYS A 317 -1.86 -12.06 16.67
N ALA A 318 -2.05 -12.09 15.37
CA ALA A 318 -1.52 -13.14 14.52
C ALA A 318 0.02 -13.04 14.35
N PHE A 319 0.60 -11.83 14.36
CA PHE A 319 2.07 -11.65 14.45
C PHE A 319 2.62 -12.18 15.78
N PHE A 320 1.99 -11.87 16.91
CA PHE A 320 2.36 -12.49 18.20
C PHE A 320 2.32 -14.02 18.12
N ASN A 321 1.27 -14.60 17.52
CA ASN A 321 1.20 -16.04 17.32
C ASN A 321 2.34 -16.57 16.43
N ALA A 322 2.70 -15.88 15.35
CA ALA A 322 3.77 -16.27 14.45
C ALA A 322 5.13 -16.28 15.15
N VAL A 323 5.46 -15.22 15.91
CA VAL A 323 6.68 -15.15 16.72
C VAL A 323 6.70 -16.27 17.76
N GLY A 324 5.61 -16.45 18.50
CA GLY A 324 5.51 -17.48 19.54
C GLY A 324 5.67 -18.90 18.98
N GLN A 325 5.06 -19.20 17.83
CA GLN A 325 5.20 -20.49 17.16
C GLN A 325 6.62 -20.73 16.65
N HIS A 326 7.25 -19.72 16.04
CA HIS A 326 8.65 -19.82 15.58
C HIS A 326 9.60 -20.03 16.76
N HIS A 327 9.44 -19.25 17.82
CA HIS A 327 10.21 -19.38 19.04
C HIS A 327 10.05 -20.78 19.67
N ALA A 328 8.82 -21.26 19.84
CA ALA A 328 8.57 -22.59 20.41
C ALA A 328 9.24 -23.72 19.59
N ARG A 329 9.25 -23.64 18.26
CA ARG A 329 9.88 -24.63 17.37
C ARG A 329 11.41 -24.58 17.40
N THR A 330 11.99 -23.40 17.61
CA THR A 330 13.43 -23.17 17.46
C THR A 330 14.17 -23.05 18.79
N ARG A 331 13.48 -22.87 19.93
CA ARG A 331 14.09 -22.60 21.24
C ARG A 331 15.24 -23.53 21.62
N ALA A 332 15.13 -24.81 21.29
CA ALA A 332 16.12 -25.84 21.65
C ALA A 332 17.33 -25.89 20.72
N LYS A 333 17.21 -25.39 19.48
CA LYS A 333 18.21 -25.57 18.42
C LYS A 333 18.82 -24.26 17.92
N ALA A 334 18.11 -23.15 18.07
CA ALA A 334 18.60 -21.85 17.65
C ALA A 334 19.74 -21.37 18.55
N PRO A 335 20.78 -20.72 17.99
CA PRO A 335 21.84 -20.07 18.76
C PRO A 335 21.27 -19.13 19.82
N ASN A 336 22.02 -18.91 20.91
CA ASN A 336 21.64 -17.91 21.91
C ASN A 336 21.87 -16.49 21.39
N SER A 337 21.01 -16.04 20.47
CA SER A 337 21.05 -14.72 19.87
C SER A 337 20.14 -13.73 20.60
N GLN A 338 20.40 -12.43 20.43
CA GLN A 338 19.57 -11.37 21.01
C GLN A 338 18.08 -11.46 20.61
N PRO A 339 17.71 -11.75 19.34
CA PRO A 339 16.31 -11.95 18.97
C PRO A 339 15.65 -13.14 19.64
N LYS A 340 16.40 -14.22 19.88
CA LYS A 340 15.90 -15.38 20.63
C LYS A 340 15.61 -14.99 22.07
N GLN A 341 16.48 -14.20 22.70
CA GLN A 341 16.29 -13.72 24.07
C GLN A 341 15.09 -12.78 24.17
N TRP A 342 14.90 -11.86 23.22
CA TRP A 342 13.70 -11.02 23.18
C TRP A 342 12.42 -11.85 23.10
N ALA A 343 12.39 -12.87 22.23
CA ALA A 343 11.24 -13.78 22.14
C ALA A 343 11.03 -14.57 23.43
N GLU A 344 12.09 -15.09 24.06
CA GLU A 344 12.00 -15.78 25.35
C GLU A 344 11.38 -14.86 26.42
N ILE A 345 11.85 -13.61 26.53
CA ILE A 345 11.33 -12.62 27.48
C ILE A 345 9.86 -12.28 27.16
N LEU A 346 9.51 -12.11 25.89
CA LEU A 346 8.17 -11.76 25.45
C LEU A 346 7.17 -12.90 25.72
N PHE A 347 7.59 -14.16 25.56
CA PHE A 347 6.73 -15.34 25.66
C PHE A 347 6.80 -16.09 26.98
N SER A 348 7.79 -15.80 27.84
CA SER A 348 7.96 -16.44 29.15
C SER A 348 6.70 -16.28 30.02
N PRO A 349 6.25 -17.32 30.74
CA PRO A 349 5.17 -17.19 31.72
C PRO A 349 5.62 -16.44 32.98
N LYS A 350 6.92 -16.44 33.28
CA LYS A 350 7.48 -15.75 34.45
C LYS A 350 7.60 -14.26 34.17
N GLU A 351 7.46 -13.45 35.22
CA GLU A 351 7.76 -12.03 35.12
C GLU A 351 9.26 -11.82 34.85
N PRO A 352 9.63 -11.01 33.84
CA PRO A 352 11.03 -10.77 33.52
C PRO A 352 11.73 -9.95 34.61
N THR A 353 13.03 -10.20 34.80
CA THR A 353 13.89 -9.38 35.68
C THR A 353 13.98 -7.94 35.15
N PRO A 354 14.41 -6.96 35.98
CA PRO A 354 14.59 -5.58 35.51
C PRO A 354 15.53 -5.47 34.30
N ALA A 355 16.60 -6.26 34.25
CA ALA A 355 17.52 -6.31 33.12
C ALA A 355 16.85 -6.86 31.84
N GLN A 356 16.06 -7.93 31.96
CA GLN A 356 15.30 -8.49 30.84
C GLN A 356 14.21 -7.53 30.34
N LYS A 357 13.52 -6.84 31.25
CA LYS A 357 12.56 -5.77 30.90
C LYS A 357 13.25 -4.69 30.09
N LYS A 358 14.39 -4.18 30.58
CA LYS A 358 15.18 -3.18 29.88
C LYS A 358 15.60 -3.68 28.49
N GLN A 359 16.11 -4.90 28.39
CA GLN A 359 16.54 -5.48 27.12
C GLN A 359 15.43 -5.56 26.06
N LEU A 360 14.20 -5.93 26.44
CA LEU A 360 13.06 -5.97 25.51
C LEU A 360 12.53 -4.56 25.21
N ASN A 361 12.51 -3.67 26.19
CA ASN A 361 12.04 -2.30 26.02
C ASN A 361 12.99 -1.47 25.14
N ASP A 362 14.31 -1.65 25.31
CA ASP A 362 15.33 -1.03 24.44
C ASP A 362 15.16 -1.47 22.97
N PHE A 363 14.67 -2.69 22.74
CA PHE A 363 14.30 -3.16 21.41
C PHE A 363 12.97 -2.56 20.93
N CYS A 364 11.94 -2.64 21.76
CA CYS A 364 10.60 -2.20 21.39
C CYS A 364 9.77 -1.73 22.58
N MET A 365 9.63 -0.41 22.65
CA MET A 365 8.52 0.25 23.36
C MET A 365 7.46 0.64 22.34
N VAL A 366 6.20 0.32 22.63
CA VAL A 366 5.09 0.65 21.74
C VAL A 366 4.63 2.05 22.08
N GLN A 367 4.83 2.99 21.16
CA GLN A 367 4.30 4.34 21.26
C GLN A 367 2.78 4.29 21.18
N MET A 368 2.12 4.99 22.10
CA MET A 368 0.68 4.95 22.22
C MET A 368 -0.01 6.18 21.64
N SER A 369 0.70 7.30 21.55
CA SER A 369 0.25 8.62 21.10
C SER A 369 1.35 9.31 20.30
N LEU A 370 1.00 10.17 19.34
CA LEU A 370 1.98 10.95 18.57
C LEU A 370 2.35 12.24 19.32
N GLY A 371 3.65 12.48 19.47
CA GLY A 371 4.19 13.71 20.09
C GLY A 371 4.27 13.71 21.62
N GLU A 372 3.78 12.65 22.28
CA GLU A 372 3.86 12.49 23.73
C GLU A 372 4.76 11.31 24.10
N ASN A 373 5.42 11.38 25.26
CA ASN A 373 6.21 10.28 25.81
C ASN A 373 5.33 9.21 26.46
N TYR A 374 4.33 8.73 25.72
CA TYR A 374 3.40 7.72 26.18
C TYR A 374 3.67 6.39 25.49
N TYR A 375 4.19 5.44 26.26
CA TYR A 375 4.64 4.15 25.75
C TYR A 375 4.14 3.00 26.63
N MET A 376 3.96 1.83 26.01
CA MET A 376 3.75 0.58 26.74
C MET A 376 4.77 -0.49 26.33
N PRO A 377 5.21 -1.36 27.26
CA PRO A 377 6.00 -2.53 26.91
C PRO A 377 5.25 -3.44 25.95
N LEU A 378 5.97 -4.00 24.96
CA LEU A 378 5.39 -4.93 23.97
C LEU A 378 4.73 -6.15 24.64
N ARG A 379 5.28 -6.60 25.78
CA ARG A 379 4.72 -7.69 26.60
C ARG A 379 3.36 -7.34 27.20
N ASP A 380 3.15 -6.09 27.61
CA ASP A 380 1.88 -5.65 28.20
C ASP A 380 0.82 -5.51 27.11
N LEU A 381 1.19 -4.99 25.93
CA LEU A 381 0.30 -4.98 24.77
C LEU A 381 -0.16 -6.40 24.41
N ARG A 382 0.75 -7.37 24.42
CA ARG A 382 0.41 -8.80 24.23
C ARG A 382 -0.61 -9.25 25.28
N LYS A 383 -0.37 -9.01 26.56
CA LYS A 383 -1.30 -9.39 27.64
C LYS A 383 -2.69 -8.78 27.41
N SER A 384 -2.77 -7.48 27.19
CA SER A 384 -4.03 -6.76 26.98
C SER A 384 -4.78 -7.21 25.73
N LEU A 385 -4.06 -7.49 24.63
CA LEU A 385 -4.66 -7.97 23.38
C LEU A 385 -5.26 -9.37 23.53
N TYR A 386 -4.58 -10.27 24.24
CA TYR A 386 -5.08 -11.64 24.47
C TYR A 386 -6.19 -11.69 25.52
N ALA A 387 -6.18 -10.79 26.50
CA ALA A 387 -7.26 -10.62 27.47
C ALA A 387 -8.52 -9.95 26.87
N GLY A 388 -8.42 -9.40 25.64
CA GLY A 388 -9.53 -8.74 24.96
C GLY A 388 -9.86 -7.36 25.54
N TYR A 389 -8.87 -6.67 26.11
CA TYR A 389 -9.00 -5.32 26.65
C TYR A 389 -8.74 -4.23 25.60
N VAL A 390 -8.01 -4.56 24.54
CA VAL A 390 -7.75 -3.66 23.41
C VAL A 390 -9.04 -3.41 22.62
N SER A 391 -9.48 -2.16 22.54
CA SER A 391 -10.64 -1.75 21.75
C SER A 391 -10.28 -1.34 20.33
N SER A 392 -11.00 -1.88 19.36
CA SER A 392 -10.94 -1.45 17.96
C SER A 392 -11.93 -0.33 17.61
N ASP A 393 -12.82 0.04 18.55
CA ASP A 393 -13.84 1.08 18.35
C ASP A 393 -13.16 2.46 18.27
N PRO A 394 -13.31 3.20 17.16
CA PRO A 394 -12.69 4.51 16.99
C PRO A 394 -13.26 5.60 17.91
N ASN A 395 -14.41 5.37 18.55
CA ASN A 395 -14.97 6.28 19.54
C ASN A 395 -14.39 6.07 20.95
N ALA A 396 -13.62 4.99 21.16
CA ALA A 396 -13.05 4.67 22.47
C ALA A 396 -11.89 5.62 22.85
N PRO A 397 -11.78 6.02 24.13
CA PRO A 397 -10.62 6.76 24.65
C PRO A 397 -9.31 5.99 24.49
N LEU A 398 -8.20 6.73 24.50
CA LEU A 398 -6.85 6.20 24.24
C LEU A 398 -6.51 4.97 25.11
N GLU A 399 -6.84 5.01 26.39
CA GLU A 399 -6.53 3.96 27.36
C GLU A 399 -7.24 2.65 27.04
N TYR A 400 -8.48 2.73 26.54
CA TYR A 400 -9.24 1.57 26.06
C TYR A 400 -8.74 1.11 24.69
N ARG A 401 -8.32 2.03 23.82
CA ARG A 401 -7.72 1.67 22.52
C ARG A 401 -6.48 0.80 22.73
N TRP A 402 -5.75 0.95 23.82
CA TRP A 402 -4.54 0.18 24.11
C TRP A 402 -4.71 -0.89 25.20
N GLY A 403 -5.91 -1.00 25.79
CA GLY A 403 -6.21 -1.99 26.82
C GLY A 403 -5.42 -1.78 28.11
N ILE A 404 -5.11 -0.53 28.46
CA ILE A 404 -4.58 -0.17 29.78
C ILE A 404 -5.65 -0.44 30.84
N VAL A 405 -6.90 -0.08 30.52
CA VAL A 405 -8.04 -0.38 31.39
C VAL A 405 -8.35 -1.87 31.23
N PRO A 406 -8.30 -2.69 32.30
CA PRO A 406 -8.54 -4.13 32.24
C PRO A 406 -10.05 -4.46 32.14
N LYS A 407 -10.77 -3.75 31.27
CA LYS A 407 -12.21 -3.87 31.06
C LYS A 407 -12.54 -3.57 29.61
N LYS A 408 -13.50 -4.31 29.05
CA LYS A 408 -14.02 -4.03 27.70
C LYS A 408 -14.68 -2.66 27.67
N TYR A 409 -14.32 -1.85 26.66
CA TYR A 409 -14.99 -0.60 26.39
C TYR A 409 -16.46 -0.83 26.03
N LYS A 410 -17.36 -0.06 26.64
CA LYS A 410 -18.79 -0.02 26.28
C LYS A 410 -19.07 1.33 25.65
N SER A 411 -19.25 1.33 24.34
CA SER A 411 -19.48 2.55 23.57
C SER A 411 -20.92 3.06 23.80
N PRO A 412 -21.11 4.36 24.08
CA PRO A 412 -22.43 4.98 23.96
C PRO A 412 -22.80 5.24 22.48
N CYS A 413 -21.83 5.09 21.56
CA CYS A 413 -22.01 5.26 20.13
C CYS A 413 -22.39 3.93 19.46
N LYS A 414 -23.12 4.03 18.34
CA LYS A 414 -23.40 2.88 17.48
C LYS A 414 -22.10 2.33 16.89
N THR A 415 -21.91 1.02 17.03
CA THR A 415 -20.89 0.24 16.32
C THR A 415 -21.49 -0.29 15.01
N TYR A 416 -20.66 -0.43 13.97
CA TYR A 416 -21.08 -0.79 12.61
C TYR A 416 -20.51 -2.12 12.15
#